data_AF-A0A7Y8BUJ6-F1
#
_entry.id   AF-A0A7Y8BUJ6-F1
#
_cell.length_a   1.000
_cell.length_b   1.000
_cell.length_c   1.000
_cell.angle_alpha   90.00
_cell.angle_beta   90.00
_cell.angle_gamma   90.00
#
_symmetry.space_group_name_H-M   'P 1'
#
loop_
_entity.id
_entity.type
_entity.pdbx_description
1 polymer ?
#
loop_
_entity_poly.entity_id
_entity_poly.type
_entity_poly.pdbx_seq_one_letter_code
_entity_poly.pdbx_strand_id
1 'polypeptide(L)'
;MKKPVVLLFEDTQSNADAISKYLPESQAYSFHLFEADNEPTDQPFSDRIAQEIVKYGDIVLIVSDMDLSKTLKFQGLTDAIISRVAHDNGIPTAYYSSALDGAEGASLDQAGDGRILLGSINYEAIAHKIDILATGFLGLRESLKSLSSVPIEERPTSAAELVAHLIGKREVSDRIGLFLSGDQRIGAEVLASPKNNRLTHQTAIYGTWVYDSLMRYPGVFVNAVAASSYLNIALDDFLSSEISSVWNRAKYTGVFSDSREVLFWREELDVMLAEQNCDDGFEFVQKQGLNAKTCKCSVDQESDAGFYCMVTKQPVCFEHSVGDISWFPPGADLARITRASYEELAPWLGL
;
A
#
# COMPACT_ATOMS: atom_id res chain seq x y z
N MET A 1 28.61 -3.38 7.93
CA MET A 1 27.47 -4.31 8.06
C MET A 1 27.06 -4.75 6.67
N LYS A 2 26.63 -6.00 6.49
CA LYS A 2 25.99 -6.42 5.22
C LYS A 2 24.68 -5.64 5.06
N LYS A 3 24.36 -5.21 3.84
CA LYS A 3 23.09 -4.55 3.55
C LYS A 3 21.93 -5.57 3.69
N PRO A 4 20.74 -5.15 4.15
CA PRO A 4 19.52 -5.93 4.01
C PRO A 4 19.26 -6.27 2.53
N VAL A 5 18.56 -7.37 2.28
CA VAL A 5 18.35 -7.94 0.94
C VAL A 5 16.90 -7.79 0.50
N VAL A 6 16.70 -7.33 -0.73
CA VAL A 6 15.47 -7.57 -1.50
C VAL A 6 15.72 -8.80 -2.38
N LEU A 7 14.92 -9.84 -2.20
CA LEU A 7 15.08 -11.12 -2.90
C LEU A 7 13.95 -11.28 -3.93
N LEU A 8 14.31 -11.40 -5.21
CA LEU A 8 13.39 -11.64 -6.32
C LEU A 8 13.32 -13.12 -6.67
N PHE A 9 12.12 -13.69 -6.72
CA PHE A 9 11.81 -14.96 -7.35
C PHE A 9 11.21 -14.68 -8.74
N GLU A 10 11.97 -14.98 -9.79
CA GLU A 10 11.59 -14.77 -11.18
C GLU A 10 12.27 -15.86 -12.00
N ASP A 11 11.49 -16.61 -12.79
CA ASP A 11 11.98 -17.78 -13.52
C ASP A 11 12.41 -17.45 -14.97
N THR A 12 12.13 -16.22 -15.42
CA THR A 12 12.43 -15.70 -16.73
C THR A 12 13.51 -14.62 -16.64
N GLN A 13 14.75 -14.97 -17.01
CA GLN A 13 15.92 -14.09 -16.86
C GLN A 13 15.73 -12.68 -17.46
N SER A 14 15.09 -12.56 -18.62
CA SER A 14 14.85 -11.25 -19.25
C SER A 14 13.96 -10.33 -18.43
N ASN A 15 13.02 -10.88 -17.65
CA ASN A 15 12.16 -10.11 -16.76
C ASN A 15 12.95 -9.64 -15.53
N ALA A 16 13.75 -10.53 -14.93
CA ALA A 16 14.64 -10.20 -13.82
C ALA A 16 15.63 -9.08 -14.21
N ASP A 17 16.23 -9.18 -15.39
CA ASP A 17 17.14 -8.16 -15.93
C ASP A 17 16.42 -6.82 -16.16
N ALA A 18 15.16 -6.85 -16.64
CA ALA A 18 14.36 -5.65 -16.85
C ALA A 18 14.02 -4.94 -15.53
N ILE A 19 13.61 -5.68 -14.49
CA ILE A 19 13.37 -5.12 -13.15
C ILE A 19 14.66 -4.56 -12.58
N SER A 20 15.76 -5.33 -12.62
CA SER A 20 17.06 -4.90 -12.09
C SER A 20 17.59 -3.65 -12.79
N LYS A 21 17.30 -3.47 -14.08
CA LYS A 21 17.71 -2.29 -14.85
C LYS A 21 17.04 -1.00 -14.37
N TYR A 22 15.77 -1.07 -13.95
CA TYR A 22 15.00 0.11 -13.52
C TYR A 22 15.07 0.37 -12.02
N LEU A 23 15.56 -0.60 -11.23
CA LEU A 23 15.79 -0.40 -9.82
C LEU A 23 16.86 0.68 -9.60
N PRO A 24 16.58 1.70 -8.75
CA PRO A 24 17.58 2.70 -8.42
C PRO A 24 18.75 2.06 -7.66
N GLU A 25 19.94 2.61 -7.82
CA GLU A 25 21.08 2.22 -7.00
C GLU A 25 20.83 2.63 -5.54
N SER A 26 20.37 1.68 -4.73
CA SER A 26 20.06 1.92 -3.33
C SER A 26 21.27 1.74 -2.42
N GLN A 27 21.51 2.72 -1.55
CA GLN A 27 22.46 2.56 -0.46
C GLN A 27 21.87 1.76 0.71
N ALA A 28 20.54 1.64 0.80
CA ALA A 28 19.83 1.08 1.93
C ALA A 28 19.75 -0.46 1.91
N TYR A 29 19.66 -1.08 0.72
CA TYR A 29 19.57 -2.53 0.55
C TYR A 29 20.41 -3.03 -0.64
N SER A 30 20.56 -4.34 -0.77
CA SER A 30 21.04 -5.00 -1.99
C SER A 30 19.92 -5.81 -2.65
N PHE A 31 19.92 -5.87 -3.98
CA PHE A 31 18.93 -6.61 -4.75
C PHE A 31 19.55 -7.91 -5.26
N HIS A 32 18.85 -9.03 -5.09
CA HIS A 32 19.33 -10.36 -5.47
C HIS A 32 18.23 -11.14 -6.18
N LEU A 33 18.59 -11.80 -7.28
CA LEU A 33 17.77 -12.86 -7.88
C LEU A 33 17.96 -14.15 -7.06
N PHE A 34 16.88 -14.87 -6.83
CA PHE A 34 16.91 -16.18 -6.18
C PHE A 34 17.55 -17.21 -7.11
N GLU A 35 18.56 -17.92 -6.57
CA GLU A 35 19.24 -19.01 -7.24
C GLU A 35 19.30 -20.19 -6.27
N ALA A 36 18.90 -21.38 -6.70
CA ALA A 36 18.90 -22.57 -5.87
C ALA A 36 20.26 -23.31 -5.93
N ASP A 37 20.88 -23.53 -4.76
CA ASP A 37 22.15 -24.27 -4.68
C ASP A 37 21.92 -25.76 -4.47
N ASN A 38 20.98 -26.11 -3.60
CA ASN A 38 20.69 -27.48 -3.19
C ASN A 38 20.03 -28.25 -4.32
N GLU A 39 20.48 -29.50 -4.51
CA GLU A 39 19.85 -30.40 -5.47
C GLU A 39 18.39 -30.71 -5.08
N PRO A 40 17.54 -31.04 -6.06
CA PRO A 40 16.18 -31.46 -5.79
C PRO A 40 16.12 -32.65 -4.81
N THR A 41 15.25 -32.56 -3.82
CA THR A 41 14.97 -33.63 -2.85
C THR A 41 13.47 -33.87 -2.76
N ASP A 42 13.08 -34.98 -2.12
CA ASP A 42 11.67 -35.32 -1.84
C ASP A 42 11.03 -34.46 -0.74
N GLN A 43 11.78 -33.52 -0.14
CA GLN A 43 11.23 -32.60 0.85
C GLN A 43 10.21 -31.65 0.22
N PRO A 44 9.20 -31.20 1.00
CA PRO A 44 8.30 -30.15 0.57
C PRO A 44 9.05 -28.91 0.09
N PHE A 45 8.53 -28.24 -0.94
CA PHE A 45 9.13 -27.01 -1.48
C PHE A 45 9.28 -25.92 -0.41
N SER A 46 8.33 -25.81 0.53
CA SER A 46 8.42 -24.86 1.65
C SER A 46 9.69 -25.04 2.47
N ASP A 47 10.03 -26.29 2.81
CA ASP A 47 11.16 -26.61 3.67
C ASP A 47 12.48 -26.38 2.94
N ARG A 48 12.50 -26.72 1.65
CA ARG A 48 13.66 -26.51 0.78
C ARG A 48 13.93 -25.01 0.57
N ILE A 49 12.90 -24.21 0.30
CA ILE A 49 13.04 -22.76 0.14
C ILE A 49 13.49 -22.12 1.45
N ALA A 50 12.89 -22.52 2.59
CA ALA A 50 13.29 -22.02 3.90
C ALA A 50 14.77 -22.25 4.19
N GLN A 51 15.36 -23.37 3.73
CA GLN A 51 16.80 -23.62 3.84
C GLN A 51 17.63 -22.75 2.89
N GLU A 52 17.18 -22.57 1.65
CA GLU A 52 17.89 -21.79 0.62
C GLU A 52 17.97 -20.31 0.97
N ILE A 53 16.88 -19.71 1.45
CA ILE A 53 16.83 -18.26 1.67
C ILE A 53 17.78 -17.78 2.78
N VAL A 54 18.19 -18.68 3.69
CA VAL A 54 19.11 -18.35 4.80
C VAL A 54 20.44 -17.77 4.32
N LYS A 55 20.93 -18.19 3.14
CA LYS A 55 22.22 -17.74 2.60
C LYS A 55 22.23 -16.24 2.24
N TYR A 56 21.06 -15.66 1.99
CA TYR A 56 20.91 -14.24 1.68
C TYR A 56 20.95 -13.34 2.93
N GLY A 57 20.80 -13.91 4.14
CA GLY A 57 20.92 -13.17 5.40
C GLY A 57 19.67 -12.36 5.75
N ASP A 58 19.84 -11.06 6.02
CA ASP A 58 18.75 -10.16 6.45
C ASP A 58 17.87 -9.76 5.27
N ILE A 59 16.87 -10.57 4.94
CA ILE A 59 15.91 -10.27 3.86
C ILE A 59 14.86 -9.29 4.38
N VAL A 60 14.74 -8.12 3.73
CA VAL A 60 13.74 -7.10 4.07
C VAL A 60 12.44 -7.23 3.27
N LEU A 61 12.51 -7.78 2.06
CA LEU A 61 11.36 -7.96 1.18
C LEU A 61 11.61 -9.13 0.23
N ILE A 62 10.61 -9.99 0.06
CA ILE A 62 10.57 -10.98 -1.02
C ILE A 62 9.60 -10.48 -2.09
N VAL A 63 10.05 -10.54 -3.35
CA VAL A 63 9.23 -10.22 -4.52
C VAL A 63 9.12 -11.48 -5.36
N SER A 64 7.93 -11.83 -5.83
CA SER A 64 7.68 -13.02 -6.64
C SER A 64 6.89 -12.72 -7.91
N ASP A 65 7.28 -13.32 -9.04
CA ASP A 65 6.31 -13.61 -10.10
C ASP A 65 5.28 -14.63 -9.59
N MET A 66 4.05 -14.51 -10.05
CA MET A 66 2.97 -15.41 -9.66
C MET A 66 3.15 -16.81 -10.28
N ASP A 67 3.68 -16.89 -11.50
CA ASP A 67 4.05 -18.15 -12.16
C ASP A 67 5.56 -18.39 -12.02
N LEU A 68 5.93 -19.35 -11.18
CA LEU A 68 7.32 -19.73 -10.92
C LEU A 68 7.61 -21.15 -11.41
N SER A 69 6.75 -21.68 -12.29
CA SER A 69 6.75 -23.09 -12.66
C SER A 69 8.06 -23.56 -13.31
N LYS A 70 8.86 -22.65 -13.88
CA LYS A 70 10.15 -22.95 -14.53
C LYS A 70 11.35 -22.71 -13.63
N THR A 71 11.15 -22.37 -12.36
CA THR A 71 12.25 -22.15 -11.40
C THR A 71 13.15 -23.38 -11.36
N LEU A 72 14.44 -23.18 -11.68
CA LEU A 72 15.42 -24.25 -11.71
C LEU A 72 15.48 -24.95 -10.35
N LYS A 73 15.48 -26.29 -10.34
CA LYS A 73 15.43 -27.16 -9.14
C LYS A 73 14.12 -27.11 -8.34
N PHE A 74 13.11 -26.35 -8.79
CA PHE A 74 11.79 -26.22 -8.16
C PHE A 74 10.66 -26.24 -9.21
N GLN A 75 10.62 -27.27 -10.06
CA GLN A 75 9.58 -27.37 -11.10
C GLN A 75 8.17 -27.41 -10.49
N GLY A 76 7.29 -26.50 -10.94
CA GLY A 76 5.93 -26.37 -10.42
C GLY A 76 5.81 -25.53 -9.14
N LEU A 77 6.84 -24.74 -8.81
CA LEU A 77 6.77 -23.74 -7.75
C LEU A 77 5.72 -22.65 -8.08
N THR A 78 5.11 -22.11 -7.03
CA THR A 78 4.11 -21.04 -7.12
C THR A 78 4.36 -19.98 -6.05
N ASP A 79 3.89 -18.75 -6.30
CA ASP A 79 3.93 -17.68 -5.30
C ASP A 79 3.31 -18.09 -3.95
N ALA A 80 2.25 -18.89 -3.94
CA ALA A 80 1.60 -19.31 -2.69
C ALA A 80 2.57 -20.03 -1.73
N ILE A 81 3.53 -20.79 -2.27
CA ILE A 81 4.56 -21.46 -1.47
C ILE A 81 5.58 -20.43 -0.95
N ILE A 82 6.01 -19.49 -1.79
CA ILE A 82 6.92 -18.40 -1.41
C ILE A 82 6.31 -17.55 -0.30
N SER A 83 5.07 -17.12 -0.49
CA SER A 83 4.30 -16.32 0.46
C SER A 83 4.18 -17.03 1.81
N ARG A 84 3.93 -18.35 1.83
CA ARG A 84 3.91 -19.12 3.07
C ARG A 84 5.26 -19.13 3.79
N VAL A 85 6.35 -19.42 3.07
CA VAL A 85 7.69 -19.44 3.66
C VAL A 85 8.08 -18.07 4.21
N ALA A 86 7.78 -17.00 3.47
CA ALA A 86 8.03 -15.64 3.91
C ALA A 86 7.24 -15.31 5.18
N HIS A 87 5.94 -15.66 5.22
CA HIS A 87 5.10 -15.47 6.41
C HIS A 87 5.66 -16.18 7.65
N ASP A 88 6.04 -17.46 7.51
CA ASP A 88 6.62 -18.28 8.59
C ASP A 88 7.94 -17.68 9.12
N ASN A 89 8.66 -16.93 8.28
CA ASN A 89 9.90 -16.23 8.65
C ASN A 89 9.68 -14.74 9.00
N GLY A 90 8.44 -14.24 8.95
CA GLY A 90 8.11 -12.84 9.20
C GLY A 90 8.70 -11.86 8.17
N ILE A 91 8.89 -12.30 6.93
CA ILE A 91 9.39 -11.49 5.83
C ILE A 91 8.19 -10.99 5.01
N PRO A 92 8.09 -9.68 4.72
CA PRO A 92 7.00 -9.17 3.88
C PRO A 92 7.16 -9.63 2.43
N THR A 93 6.03 -9.79 1.75
CA THR A 93 5.97 -10.21 0.35
C THR A 93 5.20 -9.25 -0.52
N ALA A 94 5.67 -9.13 -1.75
CA ALA A 94 4.96 -8.51 -2.85
C ALA A 94 5.03 -9.40 -4.08
N TYR A 95 4.03 -9.31 -4.96
CA TYR A 95 3.99 -10.12 -6.18
C TYR A 95 3.54 -9.31 -7.38
N TYR A 96 3.88 -9.77 -8.57
CA TYR A 96 3.37 -9.25 -9.84
C TYR A 96 2.95 -10.41 -10.74
N SER A 97 2.19 -10.10 -11.78
CA SER A 97 1.87 -11.10 -12.79
C SER A 97 1.45 -10.46 -14.11
N SER A 98 1.84 -11.09 -15.21
CA SER A 98 1.31 -10.76 -16.54
C SER A 98 -0.19 -11.09 -16.70
N ALA A 99 -0.72 -12.01 -15.90
CA ALA A 99 -2.12 -12.42 -15.95
C ALA A 99 -3.09 -11.42 -15.30
N LEU A 100 -2.57 -10.38 -14.64
CA LEU A 100 -3.38 -9.37 -13.94
C LEU A 100 -3.74 -8.16 -14.80
N ASP A 101 -3.43 -8.19 -16.10
CA ASP A 101 -3.93 -7.18 -17.03
C ASP A 101 -5.42 -7.39 -17.33
N GLY A 102 -6.26 -6.42 -16.93
CA GLY A 102 -7.69 -6.39 -17.25
C GLY A 102 -8.62 -6.54 -16.03
N ALA A 103 -9.92 -6.70 -16.30
CA ALA A 103 -10.97 -6.75 -15.27
C ALA A 103 -10.85 -7.96 -14.33
N GLU A 104 -10.34 -9.10 -14.82
CA GLU A 104 -10.06 -10.28 -13.98
C GLU A 104 -8.90 -10.05 -13.00
N GLY A 105 -7.93 -9.19 -13.33
CA GLY A 105 -6.88 -8.80 -12.39
C GLY A 105 -7.39 -7.93 -11.24
N ALA A 106 -8.40 -7.10 -11.51
CA ALA A 106 -9.02 -6.24 -10.51
C ALA A 106 -9.86 -7.02 -9.47
N SER A 107 -10.40 -8.20 -9.82
CA SER A 107 -11.14 -9.06 -8.88
C SER A 107 -10.22 -9.86 -7.95
N LEU A 108 -8.97 -10.11 -8.38
CA LEU A 108 -7.92 -10.76 -7.59
C LEU A 108 -7.17 -9.79 -6.66
N ASP A 109 -7.27 -8.49 -6.90
CA ASP A 109 -6.66 -7.44 -6.10
C ASP A 109 -7.59 -7.01 -4.94
N GLN A 110 -8.00 -7.98 -4.11
CA GLN A 110 -8.78 -7.70 -2.89
C GLN A 110 -7.82 -7.40 -1.73
N ALA A 111 -8.11 -6.33 -0.98
CA ALA A 111 -7.28 -5.97 0.15
C ALA A 111 -7.45 -6.96 1.31
N GLY A 112 -6.38 -7.12 2.09
CA GLY A 112 -6.40 -7.91 3.33
C GLY A 112 -5.88 -9.33 3.21
N ASP A 113 -5.53 -9.80 2.00
CA ASP A 113 -4.88 -11.10 1.75
C ASP A 113 -3.46 -11.20 2.36
N GLY A 114 -2.92 -10.09 2.86
CA GLY A 114 -1.60 -10.05 3.49
C GLY A 114 -0.44 -10.11 2.49
N ARG A 115 -0.69 -9.80 1.22
CA ARG A 115 0.30 -9.70 0.14
C ARG A 115 0.12 -8.38 -0.59
N ILE A 116 1.21 -7.82 -1.09
CA ILE A 116 1.18 -6.55 -1.82
C ILE A 116 1.24 -6.81 -3.33
N LEU A 117 0.22 -6.36 -4.06
CA LEU A 117 0.22 -6.44 -5.52
C LEU A 117 1.01 -5.27 -6.14
N LEU A 118 2.05 -5.60 -6.92
CA LEU A 118 2.85 -4.61 -7.64
C LEU A 118 2.21 -4.20 -8.98
N GLY A 119 1.41 -5.09 -9.59
CA GLY A 119 0.71 -4.87 -10.85
C GLY A 119 1.17 -5.81 -11.96
N SER A 120 1.03 -5.36 -13.21
CA SER A 120 1.38 -6.11 -14.42
C SER A 120 2.72 -5.69 -15.03
N ILE A 121 3.05 -6.20 -16.24
CA ILE A 121 4.35 -6.20 -16.94
C ILE A 121 4.99 -4.84 -17.27
N ASN A 122 4.63 -3.76 -16.57
CA ASN A 122 5.41 -2.53 -16.54
C ASN A 122 6.56 -2.64 -15.53
N TYR A 123 7.69 -3.19 -15.97
CA TYR A 123 8.86 -3.44 -15.10
C TYR A 123 9.46 -2.18 -14.48
N GLU A 124 9.31 -0.99 -15.10
CA GLU A 124 9.73 0.27 -14.49
C GLU A 124 8.85 0.60 -13.27
N ALA A 125 7.53 0.48 -13.43
CA ALA A 125 6.59 0.69 -12.33
C ALA A 125 6.76 -0.35 -11.21
N ILE A 126 7.00 -1.62 -11.56
CA ILE A 126 7.31 -2.68 -10.60
C ILE A 126 8.59 -2.32 -9.83
N ALA A 127 9.69 -2.01 -10.51
CA ALA A 127 10.96 -1.67 -9.88
C ALA A 127 10.83 -0.45 -8.94
N HIS A 128 10.11 0.59 -9.36
CA HIS A 128 9.82 1.77 -8.54
C HIS A 128 9.07 1.40 -7.25
N LYS A 129 8.03 0.56 -7.34
CA LYS A 129 7.30 0.09 -6.15
C LYS A 129 8.15 -0.80 -5.24
N ILE A 130 9.02 -1.64 -5.80
CA ILE A 130 9.97 -2.44 -5.00
C ILE A 130 10.85 -1.55 -4.13
N ASP A 131 11.39 -0.45 -4.68
CA ASP A 131 12.21 0.50 -3.91
C ASP A 131 11.40 1.17 -2.79
N ILE A 132 10.18 1.62 -3.08
CA ILE A 132 9.26 2.20 -2.07
C ILE A 132 8.97 1.22 -0.94
N LEU A 133 8.66 -0.04 -1.28
CA LEU A 133 8.37 -1.06 -0.29
C LEU A 133 9.60 -1.38 0.55
N ALA A 134 10.75 -1.63 -0.10
CA ALA A 134 11.98 -1.96 0.60
C ALA A 134 12.41 -0.84 1.56
N THR A 135 12.41 0.41 1.10
CA THR A 135 12.75 1.57 1.94
C THR A 135 11.72 1.81 3.04
N GLY A 136 10.42 1.67 2.74
CA GLY A 136 9.35 1.80 3.72
C GLY A 136 9.40 0.74 4.82
N PHE A 137 9.61 -0.54 4.48
CA PHE A 137 9.78 -1.61 5.46
C PHE A 137 11.04 -1.42 6.31
N LEU A 138 12.15 -0.93 5.74
CA LEU A 138 13.33 -0.57 6.52
C LEU A 138 13.03 0.56 7.52
N GLY A 139 12.35 1.62 7.08
CA GLY A 139 11.96 2.74 7.95
C GLY A 139 11.02 2.31 9.07
N LEU A 140 10.07 1.42 8.76
CA LEU A 140 9.16 0.85 9.74
C LEU A 140 9.90 -0.02 10.77
N ARG A 141 10.84 -0.84 10.31
CA ARG A 141 11.69 -1.68 11.17
C ARG A 141 12.48 -0.85 12.17
N GLU A 142 13.09 0.23 11.72
CA GLU A 142 13.83 1.16 12.60
C GLU A 142 12.89 1.89 13.57
N SER A 143 11.69 2.27 13.13
CA SER A 143 10.68 2.90 14.00
C SER A 143 10.23 1.95 15.12
N LEU A 144 9.94 0.69 14.79
CA LEU A 144 9.61 -0.35 15.77
C LEU A 144 10.77 -0.64 16.73
N LYS A 145 12.00 -0.65 16.23
CA LYS A 145 13.21 -0.86 17.04
C LYS A 145 13.43 0.31 18.01
N SER A 146 13.27 1.53 17.54
CA SER A 146 13.32 2.73 18.38
C SER A 146 12.28 2.65 19.48
N LEU A 147 11.04 2.29 19.14
CA LEU A 147 9.94 2.13 20.10
C LEU A 147 10.20 1.03 21.14
N SER A 148 10.88 -0.05 20.76
CA SER A 148 11.25 -1.13 21.68
C SER A 148 12.20 -0.67 22.80
N SER A 149 12.87 0.47 22.61
CA SER A 149 13.79 1.08 23.57
C SER A 149 13.12 2.12 24.49
N VAL A 150 11.88 2.54 24.19
CA VAL A 150 11.08 3.49 24.99
C VAL A 150 10.48 2.79 26.21
N PRO A 151 10.34 3.43 27.39
CA PRO A 151 9.63 2.85 28.55
C PRO A 151 8.23 2.38 28.21
N ILE A 152 7.77 1.27 28.81
CA ILE A 152 6.49 0.63 28.45
C ILE A 152 5.30 1.58 28.63
N GLU A 153 5.36 2.44 29.65
CA GLU A 153 4.34 3.41 30.01
C GLU A 153 4.17 4.53 28.98
N GLU A 154 5.19 4.75 28.14
CA GLU A 154 5.20 5.76 27.08
C GLU A 154 4.93 5.15 25.69
N ARG A 155 4.77 3.82 25.61
CA ARG A 155 4.47 3.13 24.36
C ARG A 155 2.99 3.27 24.00
N PRO A 156 2.66 3.26 22.70
CA PRO A 156 1.31 3.08 22.23
C PRO A 156 0.60 1.92 22.93
N THR A 157 -0.61 2.17 23.40
CA THR A 157 -1.40 1.23 24.19
C THR A 157 -2.38 0.44 23.34
N SER A 158 -2.62 0.86 22.10
CA SER A 158 -3.49 0.19 21.13
C SER A 158 -2.81 -0.01 19.77
N ALA A 159 -3.40 -0.90 18.95
CA ALA A 159 -3.00 -1.11 17.55
C ALA A 159 -3.04 0.18 16.73
N ALA A 160 -4.12 0.94 16.92
CA ALA A 160 -4.36 2.19 16.22
C ALA A 160 -3.30 3.23 16.58
N GLU A 161 -3.02 3.41 17.87
CA GLU A 161 -1.96 4.32 18.34
C GLU A 161 -0.57 3.88 17.87
N LEU A 162 -0.31 2.57 17.84
CA LEU A 162 0.96 2.04 17.37
C LEU A 162 1.18 2.39 15.92
N VAL A 163 0.19 2.10 15.06
CA VAL A 163 0.26 2.41 13.64
C VAL A 163 0.35 3.92 13.43
N ALA A 164 -0.49 4.72 14.11
CA ALA A 164 -0.45 6.18 14.06
C ALA A 164 0.96 6.73 14.35
N HIS A 165 1.61 6.17 15.36
CA HIS A 165 3.00 6.48 15.68
C HIS A 165 3.98 6.08 14.58
N LEU A 166 3.83 4.87 14.00
CA LEU A 166 4.70 4.36 12.95
C LEU A 166 4.61 5.14 11.64
N ILE A 167 3.43 5.67 11.31
CA ILE A 167 3.23 6.54 10.13
C ILE A 167 3.49 8.02 10.43
N GLY A 168 3.85 8.37 11.67
CA GLY A 168 4.33 9.70 12.04
C GLY A 168 3.26 10.74 12.40
N LYS A 169 1.99 10.34 12.61
CA LYS A 169 0.92 11.26 13.04
C LYS A 169 0.03 10.57 14.08
N ARG A 170 0.16 10.93 15.36
CA ARG A 170 -0.49 10.21 16.48
C ARG A 170 -1.99 10.53 16.58
N GLU A 171 -2.35 11.72 16.15
CA GLU A 171 -3.69 12.30 16.24
C GLU A 171 -4.71 11.54 15.37
N VAL A 172 -4.26 10.86 14.31
CA VAL A 172 -5.14 10.07 13.42
C VAL A 172 -5.53 8.69 13.95
N SER A 173 -5.16 8.35 15.19
CA SER A 173 -5.40 7.02 15.76
C SER A 173 -6.87 6.60 15.74
N ASP A 174 -7.81 7.50 16.06
CA ASP A 174 -9.25 7.18 16.03
C ASP A 174 -9.72 6.74 14.64
N ARG A 175 -9.24 7.42 13.59
CA ARG A 175 -9.56 7.08 12.19
C ARG A 175 -8.93 5.76 11.76
N ILE A 176 -7.70 5.49 12.19
CA ILE A 176 -7.04 4.19 12.00
C ILE A 176 -7.83 3.08 12.72
N GLY A 177 -8.41 3.37 13.88
CA GLY A 177 -9.30 2.47 14.62
C GLY A 177 -10.48 1.98 13.78
N LEU A 178 -11.05 2.83 12.92
CA LEU A 178 -12.13 2.43 12.00
C LEU A 178 -11.65 1.39 10.98
N PHE A 179 -10.45 1.54 10.42
CA PHE A 179 -9.87 0.54 9.52
C PHE A 179 -9.65 -0.79 10.25
N LEU A 180 -9.12 -0.76 11.48
CA LEU A 180 -8.89 -1.97 12.27
C LEU A 180 -10.18 -2.70 12.67
N SER A 181 -11.30 -1.98 12.82
CA SER A 181 -12.58 -2.60 13.17
C SER A 181 -13.08 -3.61 12.11
N GLY A 182 -12.66 -3.43 10.85
CA GLY A 182 -12.96 -4.34 9.75
C GLY A 182 -11.95 -5.49 9.59
N ASP A 183 -10.74 -5.38 10.17
CA ASP A 183 -9.67 -6.37 10.02
C ASP A 183 -9.30 -7.02 11.36
N GLN A 184 -10.06 -8.06 11.71
CA GLN A 184 -9.86 -8.80 12.96
C GLN A 184 -8.51 -9.55 13.01
N ARG A 185 -7.88 -9.83 11.87
CA ARG A 185 -6.58 -10.51 11.81
C ARG A 185 -5.48 -9.60 12.35
N ILE A 186 -5.44 -8.35 11.90
CA ILE A 186 -4.48 -7.36 12.41
C ILE A 186 -4.74 -7.05 13.88
N GLY A 187 -6.02 -6.94 14.28
CA GLY A 187 -6.39 -6.79 15.69
C GLY A 187 -5.84 -7.93 16.57
N ALA A 188 -5.97 -9.18 16.12
CA ALA A 188 -5.46 -10.35 16.85
C ALA A 188 -3.92 -10.37 16.95
N GLU A 189 -3.22 -10.00 15.86
CA GLU A 189 -1.76 -9.93 15.84
C GLU A 189 -1.21 -8.85 16.78
N VAL A 190 -1.91 -7.72 16.94
CA VAL A 190 -1.52 -6.68 17.91
C VAL A 190 -1.66 -7.16 19.35
N LEU A 191 -2.76 -7.86 19.67
CA LEU A 191 -3.01 -8.38 21.02
C LEU A 191 -1.95 -9.42 21.45
N ALA A 192 -1.23 -10.00 20.50
CA ALA A 192 -0.15 -10.95 20.74
C ALA A 192 1.22 -10.29 21.05
N SER A 193 1.22 -9.04 21.58
CA SER A 193 2.34 -8.14 21.96
C SER A 193 3.69 -8.78 22.39
N PRO A 194 4.82 -8.05 22.25
CA PRO A 194 6.08 -8.60 21.75
C PRO A 194 6.86 -9.41 22.78
N LYS A 195 7.03 -10.71 22.51
CA LYS A 195 8.20 -11.45 22.98
C LYS A 195 9.35 -11.14 22.01
N ASN A 196 10.53 -10.84 22.54
CA ASN A 196 11.72 -10.19 21.92
C ASN A 196 12.26 -10.73 20.57
N ASN A 197 11.60 -11.68 19.89
CA ASN A 197 11.96 -12.18 18.56
C ASN A 197 10.91 -11.90 17.46
N ARG A 198 9.91 -11.04 17.70
CA ARG A 198 8.81 -10.78 16.74
C ARG A 198 8.94 -9.49 15.92
N LEU A 199 10.02 -8.71 16.04
CA LEU A 199 10.12 -7.41 15.37
C LEU A 199 10.05 -7.51 13.83
N THR A 200 10.69 -8.52 13.24
CA THR A 200 10.60 -8.77 11.79
C THR A 200 9.17 -9.10 11.37
N HIS A 201 8.51 -10.01 12.09
CA HIS A 201 7.13 -10.40 11.83
C HIS A 201 6.15 -9.23 12.00
N GLN A 202 6.31 -8.42 13.04
CA GLN A 202 5.53 -7.19 13.25
C GLN A 202 5.76 -6.18 12.14
N THR A 203 6.99 -6.01 11.69
CA THR A 203 7.32 -5.14 10.55
C THR A 203 6.57 -5.60 9.29
N ALA A 204 6.57 -6.91 9.02
CA ALA A 204 5.85 -7.46 7.88
C ALA A 204 4.33 -7.23 7.99
N ILE A 205 3.72 -7.57 9.13
CA ILE A 205 2.27 -7.43 9.34
C ILE A 205 1.84 -5.97 9.24
N TYR A 206 2.46 -5.08 10.03
CA TYR A 206 2.07 -3.67 10.07
C TYR A 206 2.39 -2.97 8.75
N GLY A 207 3.54 -3.26 8.14
CA GLY A 207 3.90 -2.61 6.89
C GLY A 207 3.02 -3.04 5.73
N THR A 208 2.69 -4.33 5.63
CA THR A 208 1.74 -4.82 4.63
C THR A 208 0.36 -4.19 4.84
N TRP A 209 -0.13 -4.12 6.07
CA TRP A 209 -1.44 -3.52 6.35
C TRP A 209 -1.47 -2.00 6.09
N VAL A 210 -0.42 -1.28 6.50
CA VAL A 210 -0.29 0.16 6.20
C VAL A 210 -0.35 0.38 4.69
N TYR A 211 0.41 -0.38 3.91
CA TYR A 211 0.49 -0.19 2.47
C TYR A 211 -0.82 -0.62 1.76
N ASP A 212 -1.27 -1.86 1.98
CA ASP A 212 -2.40 -2.45 1.25
C ASP A 212 -3.78 -2.00 1.75
N SER A 213 -3.89 -1.54 2.99
CA SER A 213 -5.16 -1.06 3.55
C SER A 213 -5.17 0.45 3.76
N LEU A 214 -4.28 1.00 4.58
CA LEU A 214 -4.38 2.42 4.95
C LEU A 214 -4.04 3.37 3.81
N MET A 215 -3.00 3.08 3.03
CA MET A 215 -2.55 3.95 1.94
C MET A 215 -3.34 3.75 0.65
N ARG A 216 -3.89 2.55 0.46
CA ARG A 216 -4.67 2.18 -0.73
C ARG A 216 -6.05 2.84 -0.76
N TYR A 217 -6.76 2.83 0.36
CA TYR A 217 -8.15 3.32 0.41
C TYR A 217 -8.22 4.75 0.94
N PRO A 218 -8.97 5.63 0.27
CA PRO A 218 -9.11 7.02 0.69
C PRO A 218 -9.89 7.11 2.00
N GLY A 219 -9.21 7.58 3.04
CA GLY A 219 -9.74 7.66 4.40
C GLY A 219 -8.79 8.43 5.31
N VAL A 220 -7.74 7.78 5.82
CA VAL A 220 -6.63 8.44 6.54
C VAL A 220 -5.77 9.24 5.57
N PHE A 221 -5.36 8.58 4.50
CA PHE A 221 -4.67 9.17 3.38
C PHE A 221 -5.63 9.39 2.22
N VAL A 222 -5.34 10.37 1.38
CA VAL A 222 -6.00 10.56 0.09
C VAL A 222 -4.95 10.78 -0.98
N ASN A 223 -5.08 10.09 -2.11
CA ASN A 223 -4.26 10.37 -3.30
C ASN A 223 -4.72 11.66 -3.98
N ALA A 224 -4.02 12.12 -5.02
CA ALA A 224 -4.35 13.38 -5.69
C ALA A 224 -5.78 13.44 -6.22
N VAL A 225 -6.33 12.35 -6.76
CA VAL A 225 -7.70 12.29 -7.30
C VAL A 225 -8.74 12.34 -6.20
N ALA A 226 -8.53 11.56 -5.14
CA ALA A 226 -9.40 11.57 -3.97
C ALA A 226 -9.36 12.91 -3.25
N ALA A 227 -8.18 13.51 -3.10
CA ALA A 227 -7.99 14.85 -2.51
C ALA A 227 -8.68 15.93 -3.35
N SER A 228 -8.47 15.92 -4.68
CA SER A 228 -9.11 16.90 -5.58
C SER A 228 -10.63 16.78 -5.52
N SER A 229 -11.15 15.55 -5.54
CA SER A 229 -12.60 15.30 -5.41
C SER A 229 -13.15 15.71 -4.05
N TYR A 230 -12.43 15.41 -2.96
CA TYR A 230 -12.82 15.74 -1.59
C TYR A 230 -12.85 17.25 -1.35
N LEU A 231 -11.87 17.96 -1.91
CA LEU A 231 -11.73 19.41 -1.81
C LEU A 231 -12.57 20.18 -2.84
N ASN A 232 -13.32 19.47 -3.69
CA ASN A 232 -14.10 20.03 -4.79
C ASN A 232 -13.27 20.88 -5.78
N ILE A 233 -12.04 20.46 -6.08
CA ILE A 233 -11.16 21.12 -7.06
C ILE A 233 -10.96 20.19 -8.26
N ALA A 234 -11.08 20.71 -9.48
CA ALA A 234 -10.77 19.95 -10.69
C ALA A 234 -9.34 19.40 -10.62
N LEU A 235 -9.13 18.15 -11.03
CA LEU A 235 -7.85 17.46 -10.85
C LEU A 235 -6.67 18.21 -11.49
N ASP A 236 -6.85 18.71 -12.72
CA ASP A 236 -5.82 19.48 -13.43
C ASP A 236 -5.41 20.75 -12.67
N ASP A 237 -6.37 21.43 -12.07
CA ASP A 237 -6.13 22.63 -11.27
C ASP A 237 -5.46 22.26 -9.94
N PHE A 238 -5.91 21.18 -9.27
CA PHE A 238 -5.29 20.68 -8.04
C PHE A 238 -3.81 20.31 -8.22
N LEU A 239 -3.46 19.76 -9.39
CA LEU A 239 -2.10 19.38 -9.77
C LEU A 239 -1.26 20.55 -10.30
N SER A 240 -1.87 21.71 -10.59
CA SER A 240 -1.12 22.90 -11.00
C SER A 240 -0.12 23.31 -9.92
N SER A 241 1.05 23.81 -10.31
CA SER A 241 2.11 24.16 -9.36
C SER A 241 1.66 25.20 -8.33
N GLU A 242 0.84 26.16 -8.73
CA GLU A 242 0.29 27.21 -7.88
C GLU A 242 -0.61 26.64 -6.78
N ILE A 243 -1.64 25.89 -7.16
CA ILE A 243 -2.59 25.30 -6.21
C ILE A 243 -1.96 24.15 -5.42
N SER A 244 -1.15 23.29 -6.05
CA SER A 244 -0.48 22.18 -5.36
C SER A 244 0.44 22.67 -4.23
N SER A 245 1.04 23.85 -4.38
CA SER A 245 1.92 24.44 -3.36
C SER A 245 1.19 24.80 -2.07
N VAL A 246 -0.09 25.16 -2.18
CA VAL A 246 -0.98 25.47 -1.05
C VAL A 246 -1.09 24.26 -0.11
N TRP A 247 -1.16 23.06 -0.69
CA TRP A 247 -1.38 21.81 0.03
C TRP A 247 -0.09 21.13 0.54
N ASN A 248 1.06 21.80 0.46
CA ASN A 248 2.35 21.22 0.86
C ASN A 248 2.38 20.73 2.31
N ARG A 249 1.71 21.44 3.22
CA ARG A 249 1.62 21.07 4.64
C ARG A 249 0.92 19.71 4.84
N ALA A 250 0.01 19.34 3.96
CA ALA A 250 -0.74 18.10 4.03
C ALA A 250 -0.05 16.90 3.36
N LYS A 251 1.04 17.11 2.59
CA LYS A 251 1.74 16.02 1.89
C LYS A 251 2.32 15.00 2.88
N TYR A 252 2.06 13.73 2.63
CA TYR A 252 2.62 12.62 3.40
C TYR A 252 4.05 12.32 2.96
N THR A 253 4.96 12.19 3.94
CA THR A 253 6.40 11.95 3.72
C THR A 253 6.95 10.83 4.60
N GLY A 254 6.07 10.00 5.19
CA GLY A 254 6.44 8.90 6.07
C GLY A 254 6.86 7.63 5.34
N VAL A 255 6.79 6.50 6.03
CA VAL A 255 7.08 5.18 5.44
C VAL A 255 6.24 4.93 4.19
N PHE A 256 6.85 4.33 3.17
CA PHE A 256 6.24 4.06 1.87
C PHE A 256 5.81 5.29 1.05
N SER A 257 6.23 6.51 1.43
CA SER A 257 5.91 7.70 0.63
C SER A 257 6.45 7.57 -0.80
N ASP A 258 5.63 7.91 -1.78
CA ASP A 258 6.00 7.93 -3.19
C ASP A 258 6.01 9.37 -3.71
N SER A 259 7.12 9.80 -4.32
CA SER A 259 7.21 11.10 -4.98
C SER A 259 6.42 11.19 -6.30
N ARG A 260 6.15 10.05 -6.96
CA ARG A 260 5.36 9.95 -8.20
C ARG A 260 3.86 9.92 -7.88
N GLU A 261 3.46 9.26 -6.79
CA GLU A 261 2.08 9.12 -6.34
C GLU A 261 1.91 9.73 -4.94
N VAL A 262 1.94 11.06 -4.86
CA VAL A 262 1.88 11.77 -3.59
C VAL A 262 0.53 11.56 -2.89
N LEU A 263 0.60 11.15 -1.63
CA LEU A 263 -0.54 11.08 -0.71
C LEU A 263 -0.60 12.33 0.17
N PHE A 264 -1.80 12.63 0.65
CA PHE A 264 -2.06 13.72 1.58
C PHE A 264 -2.74 13.18 2.85
N TRP A 265 -2.41 13.77 3.99
CA TRP A 265 -3.15 13.61 5.23
C TRP A 265 -4.51 14.28 5.11
N ARG A 266 -5.59 13.50 5.11
CA ARG A 266 -6.94 14.09 5.05
C ARG A 266 -7.20 15.05 6.21
N GLU A 267 -6.83 14.66 7.42
CA GLU A 267 -6.99 15.50 8.60
C GLU A 267 -6.26 16.85 8.46
N GLU A 268 -5.09 16.87 7.80
CA GLU A 268 -4.37 18.13 7.60
C GLU A 268 -5.08 19.03 6.61
N LEU A 269 -5.72 18.45 5.58
CA LEU A 269 -6.60 19.20 4.70
C LEU A 269 -7.75 19.82 5.49
N ASP A 270 -8.41 19.02 6.35
CA ASP A 270 -9.52 19.49 7.20
C ASP A 270 -9.09 20.63 8.14
N VAL A 271 -7.92 20.50 8.77
CA VAL A 271 -7.34 21.54 9.64
C VAL A 271 -7.09 22.82 8.85
N MET A 272 -6.53 22.73 7.64
CA MET A 272 -6.28 23.91 6.80
C MET A 272 -7.59 24.64 6.43
N LEU A 273 -8.64 23.90 6.08
CA LEU A 273 -9.96 24.49 5.78
C LEU A 273 -10.57 25.16 7.02
N ALA A 274 -10.51 24.48 8.16
CA ALA A 274 -11.04 24.97 9.42
C ALA A 274 -10.31 26.24 9.92
N GLU A 275 -8.98 26.29 9.82
CA GLU A 275 -8.16 27.47 10.16
C GLU A 275 -8.57 28.71 9.37
N GLN A 276 -9.09 28.54 8.14
CA GLN A 276 -9.56 29.63 7.28
C GLN A 276 -11.08 29.79 7.26
N ASN A 277 -11.83 28.96 7.98
CA ASN A 277 -13.30 28.95 7.98
C ASN A 277 -13.88 28.87 6.56
N CYS A 278 -13.41 27.89 5.79
CA CYS A 278 -13.92 27.56 4.46
C CYS A 278 -14.67 26.22 4.50
N ASP A 279 -15.75 26.12 3.73
CA ASP A 279 -16.59 24.90 3.68
C ASP A 279 -15.93 23.80 2.85
N ASP A 280 -15.19 24.17 1.79
CA ASP A 280 -14.42 23.25 0.95
C ASP A 280 -13.10 23.85 0.46
N GLY A 281 -12.32 23.03 -0.28
CA GLY A 281 -11.04 23.46 -0.83
C GLY A 281 -11.14 24.43 -2.00
N PHE A 282 -12.25 24.42 -2.74
CA PHE A 282 -12.49 25.38 -3.81
C PHE A 282 -12.62 26.80 -3.25
N GLU A 283 -13.45 26.99 -2.22
CA GLU A 283 -13.57 28.25 -1.49
C GLU A 283 -12.23 28.68 -0.89
N PHE A 284 -11.50 27.74 -0.29
CA PHE A 284 -10.18 27.99 0.27
C PHE A 284 -9.21 28.56 -0.78
N VAL A 285 -9.13 27.94 -1.97
CA VAL A 285 -8.26 28.37 -3.06
C VAL A 285 -8.67 29.75 -3.60
N GLN A 286 -9.98 30.00 -3.74
CA GLN A 286 -10.48 31.32 -4.13
C GLN A 286 -10.09 32.41 -3.12
N LYS A 287 -10.15 32.10 -1.82
CA LYS A 287 -9.74 33.00 -0.74
C LYS A 287 -8.23 33.32 -0.76
N GLN A 288 -7.41 32.41 -1.29
CA GLN A 288 -5.99 32.66 -1.59
C GLN A 288 -5.77 33.52 -2.86
N GLY A 289 -6.83 33.95 -3.54
CA GLY A 289 -6.76 34.73 -4.77
C GLY A 289 -6.39 33.90 -6.01
N LEU A 290 -6.52 32.58 -5.94
CA LEU A 290 -6.24 31.66 -7.04
C LEU A 290 -7.53 31.26 -7.75
N ASN A 291 -7.44 30.96 -9.04
CA ASN A 291 -8.57 30.49 -9.83
C ASN A 291 -8.49 28.97 -9.99
N ALA A 292 -9.61 28.30 -9.70
CA ALA A 292 -9.79 26.88 -9.93
C ALA A 292 -11.20 26.63 -10.49
N LYS A 293 -11.44 25.41 -10.97
CA LYS A 293 -12.77 24.88 -11.31
C LYS A 293 -13.20 23.85 -10.26
N THR A 294 -14.50 23.60 -10.16
CA THR A 294 -15.01 22.54 -9.28
C THR A 294 -14.72 21.15 -9.84
N CYS A 295 -14.61 20.15 -8.97
CA CYS A 295 -14.37 18.78 -9.39
C CYS A 295 -15.68 18.16 -9.87
N LYS A 296 -15.78 17.74 -11.13
CA LYS A 296 -17.01 17.13 -11.68
C LYS A 296 -17.01 15.62 -11.60
N CYS A 297 -18.19 15.05 -11.43
CA CYS A 297 -18.36 13.60 -11.43
C CYS A 297 -18.04 13.02 -12.81
N SER A 298 -17.27 11.93 -12.85
CA SER A 298 -16.90 11.27 -14.11
C SER A 298 -18.08 10.67 -14.88
N VAL A 299 -19.19 10.38 -14.21
CA VAL A 299 -20.41 9.79 -14.81
C VAL A 299 -21.42 10.86 -15.20
N ASP A 300 -21.52 11.94 -14.43
CA ASP A 300 -22.43 13.07 -14.65
C ASP A 300 -21.69 14.39 -14.45
N GLN A 301 -21.48 15.14 -15.52
CA GLN A 301 -20.68 16.38 -15.50
C GLN A 301 -21.42 17.57 -14.85
N GLU A 302 -22.72 17.45 -14.61
CA GLU A 302 -23.50 18.51 -13.94
C GLU A 302 -23.28 18.50 -12.42
N SER A 303 -23.11 17.31 -11.85
CA SER A 303 -22.88 17.10 -10.42
C SER A 303 -21.42 17.29 -10.04
N ASP A 304 -21.18 17.97 -8.91
CA ASP A 304 -19.85 17.98 -8.30
C ASP A 304 -19.53 16.57 -7.76
N ALA A 305 -18.27 16.18 -7.87
CA ALA A 305 -17.76 14.97 -7.27
C ALA A 305 -17.58 15.16 -5.75
N GLY A 306 -17.38 14.06 -5.03
CA GLY A 306 -17.02 14.09 -3.61
C GLY A 306 -16.33 12.83 -3.12
N PHE A 307 -16.15 11.86 -4.02
CA PHE A 307 -15.68 10.52 -3.72
C PHE A 307 -14.75 10.02 -4.81
N TYR A 308 -13.99 8.98 -4.47
CA TYR A 308 -13.05 8.34 -5.37
C TYR A 308 -13.55 6.96 -5.76
N CYS A 309 -13.67 6.70 -7.06
CA CYS A 309 -13.99 5.38 -7.55
C CYS A 309 -12.74 4.48 -7.53
N MET A 310 -12.75 3.43 -6.71
CA MET A 310 -11.62 2.50 -6.57
C MET A 310 -11.31 1.72 -7.85
N VAL A 311 -12.31 1.50 -8.70
CA VAL A 311 -12.17 0.72 -9.94
C VAL A 311 -11.68 1.60 -11.09
N THR A 312 -12.39 2.70 -11.38
CA THR A 312 -12.05 3.57 -12.51
C THR A 312 -10.92 4.56 -12.18
N LYS A 313 -10.58 4.71 -10.90
CA LYS A 313 -9.61 5.69 -10.38
C LYS A 313 -9.97 7.13 -10.74
N GLN A 314 -11.27 7.44 -10.86
CA GLN A 314 -11.80 8.75 -11.23
C GLN A 314 -12.67 9.34 -10.11
N PRO A 315 -12.86 10.68 -10.09
CA PRO A 315 -13.84 11.33 -9.22
C PRO A 315 -15.26 10.86 -9.52
N VAL A 316 -16.08 10.67 -8.49
CA VAL A 316 -17.48 10.27 -8.64
C VAL A 316 -18.37 10.96 -7.60
N CYS A 317 -19.62 11.25 -7.96
CA CYS A 317 -20.63 11.77 -7.03
C CYS A 317 -21.36 10.63 -6.31
N PHE A 318 -22.08 10.97 -5.24
CA PHE A 318 -22.79 10.03 -4.40
C PHE A 318 -23.89 9.27 -5.16
N GLU A 319 -24.65 9.96 -6.00
CA GLU A 319 -25.84 9.47 -6.69
C GLU A 319 -25.49 8.37 -7.70
N HIS A 320 -24.33 8.50 -8.36
CA HIS A 320 -23.86 7.60 -9.41
C HIS A 320 -22.86 6.54 -8.93
N SER A 321 -22.74 6.35 -7.62
CA SER A 321 -21.82 5.37 -7.05
C SER A 321 -22.37 4.64 -5.83
N VAL A 322 -21.78 3.49 -5.55
CA VAL A 322 -22.09 2.62 -4.41
C VAL A 322 -20.92 2.68 -3.43
N GLY A 323 -21.21 2.99 -2.17
CA GLY A 323 -20.28 2.90 -1.04
C GLY A 323 -20.59 1.67 -0.18
N ASP A 324 -20.00 1.59 1.01
CA ASP A 324 -20.24 0.50 1.98
C ASP A 324 -20.06 -0.91 1.36
N ILE A 325 -19.06 -1.03 0.47
CA ILE A 325 -18.70 -2.29 -0.16
C ILE A 325 -18.08 -3.21 0.90
N SER A 326 -18.48 -4.48 0.94
CA SER A 326 -18.13 -5.43 2.02
C SER A 326 -16.62 -5.57 2.29
N TRP A 327 -15.80 -5.41 1.25
CA TRP A 327 -14.34 -5.51 1.32
C TRP A 327 -13.63 -4.15 1.46
N PHE A 328 -14.37 -3.03 1.46
CA PHE A 328 -13.80 -1.75 1.86
C PHE A 328 -13.64 -1.71 3.38
N PRO A 329 -12.48 -1.29 3.91
CA PRO A 329 -12.33 -1.06 5.34
C PRO A 329 -13.33 0.00 5.82
N PRO A 330 -13.93 -0.12 7.01
CA PRO A 330 -14.92 0.86 7.50
C PRO A 330 -14.42 2.31 7.57
N GLY A 331 -13.11 2.53 7.70
CA GLY A 331 -12.52 3.87 7.68
C GLY A 331 -12.29 4.47 6.29
N ALA A 332 -12.57 3.73 5.22
CA ALA A 332 -12.44 4.16 3.82
C ALA A 332 -13.70 4.87 3.30
N ASP A 333 -14.18 5.86 4.05
CA ASP A 333 -15.46 6.54 3.81
C ASP A 333 -15.53 7.34 2.50
N LEU A 334 -14.39 7.64 1.87
CA LEU A 334 -14.33 8.30 0.56
C LEU A 334 -14.25 7.31 -0.62
N ALA A 335 -14.13 6.00 -0.33
CA ALA A 335 -14.01 4.95 -1.34
C ALA A 335 -15.39 4.53 -1.86
N ARG A 336 -15.58 4.56 -3.17
CA ARG A 336 -16.82 4.12 -3.84
C ARG A 336 -16.51 3.35 -5.11
N ILE A 337 -17.53 2.75 -5.72
CA ILE A 337 -17.48 2.17 -7.07
C ILE A 337 -18.60 2.81 -7.90
N THR A 338 -18.35 3.16 -9.16
CA THR A 338 -19.44 3.63 -10.04
C THR A 338 -20.53 2.55 -10.12
N ARG A 339 -21.81 2.94 -10.25
CA ARG A 339 -22.90 1.95 -10.36
C ARG A 339 -22.68 0.97 -11.51
N ALA A 340 -22.24 1.47 -12.67
CA ALA A 340 -21.96 0.64 -13.83
C ALA A 340 -20.88 -0.42 -13.56
N SER A 341 -19.74 -0.02 -12.97
CA SER A 341 -18.67 -0.97 -12.63
C SER A 341 -19.10 -1.92 -11.51
N TYR A 342 -19.91 -1.45 -10.55
CA TYR A 342 -20.45 -2.30 -9.50
C TYR A 342 -21.36 -3.39 -10.07
N GLU A 343 -22.28 -3.05 -10.97
CA GLU A 343 -23.19 -4.01 -11.61
C GLU A 343 -22.43 -5.04 -12.47
N GLU A 344 -21.35 -4.63 -13.14
CA GLU A 344 -20.49 -5.52 -13.92
C GLU A 344 -19.69 -6.47 -13.02
N LEU A 345 -19.15 -5.97 -11.90
CA LEU A 345 -18.27 -6.73 -11.01
C LEU A 345 -19.03 -7.51 -9.93
N ALA A 346 -20.28 -7.16 -9.62
CA ALA A 346 -21.07 -7.81 -8.57
C ALA A 346 -21.07 -9.36 -8.65
N PRO A 347 -21.21 -9.99 -9.84
CA PRO A 347 -21.12 -11.45 -9.97
C PRO A 347 -19.79 -12.04 -9.50
N TRP A 348 -18.70 -11.29 -9.61
CA TRP A 348 -17.34 -11.70 -9.26
C TRP A 348 -16.97 -11.34 -7.81
N LEU A 349 -17.61 -10.30 -7.26
CA LEU A 349 -17.38 -9.82 -5.89
C LEU A 349 -18.20 -10.59 -4.84
N GLY A 350 -19.04 -11.55 -5.26
CA GLY A 350 -19.86 -12.36 -4.36
C GLY A 350 -20.91 -11.54 -3.59
N LEU A 351 -21.37 -10.44 -4.20
CA LEU A 351 -22.34 -9.48 -3.63
C LEU A 351 -23.78 -9.77 -4.06
#